data_AF-A0AA36I4V2-F1
#
_entry.id   AF-A0AA36I4V2-F1
#
_cell.length_a   1.000
_cell.length_b   1.000
_cell.length_c   1.000
_cell.angle_alpha   90.00
_cell.angle_beta   90.00
_cell.angle_gamma   90.00
#
_symmetry.space_group_name_H-M   'P 1'
#
loop_
_entity.id
_entity.type
_entity.pdbx_description
1 polymer ?
#
loop_
_entity_poly.entity_id
_entity_poly.type
_entity_poly.pdbx_seq_one_letter_code
_entity_poly.pdbx_strand_id
1 'polypeptide(L)'
;MWMPTVDASGMPTFVNPMQMNPMQMNPMQPVQPMQMNPMQPMQPMQMNPMQPMQPMQPMQPMQPMQPMQPMPMGMSVQWAAQTATVGQSAKPEKEKADRDVRRLGSYFGIDQLTLERLDELLEKRKSTRERDLAKLYEVLDSARSPGRLLLAKMEEMEEDGFVANFRRDENIERLAERFALEDSAKCRLVELRVRRKNLLEQDLARLAEHLELSSEPSFTAVSLVKKVVQGRLAELPPLEEAKTLAAAFGLEGSACFKLRDLVEKRAEDLDVVLKQLKQVLEVARNPNATFLKVLDTYLAGGLLEPGAIEVIRLESKQQARLEAAQMKAQKQKKKNKKKSSSSSDSSSSGKKKKAKKVKKKGKDKKAKKEKKAKDSS
;
A
#
# COMPACT_ATOMS: atom_id res chain seq x y z
N MET A 1 -59.01 -3.40 -7.63
CA MET A 1 -58.44 -2.05 -7.46
C MET A 1 -57.58 -2.09 -6.20
N TRP A 2 -56.25 -2.09 -6.35
CA TRP A 2 -55.31 -2.07 -5.23
C TRP A 2 -54.67 -0.68 -5.17
N MET A 3 -54.75 -0.02 -4.01
CA MET A 3 -54.17 1.31 -3.81
C MET A 3 -52.73 1.19 -3.26
N PRO A 4 -51.78 2.00 -3.77
CA PRO A 4 -50.41 2.02 -3.27
C PRO A 4 -50.31 2.76 -1.93
N THR A 5 -49.58 2.19 -0.97
CA THR A 5 -49.24 2.80 0.31
C THR A 5 -48.04 3.74 0.13
N VAL A 6 -48.23 5.01 0.47
CA VAL A 6 -47.19 6.06 0.50
C VAL A 6 -46.60 6.14 1.91
N ASP A 7 -45.28 6.22 2.02
CA ASP A 7 -44.62 6.48 3.30
C ASP A 7 -44.68 7.97 3.68
N ALA A 8 -44.26 8.30 4.91
CA ALA A 8 -44.32 9.65 5.48
C ALA A 8 -43.44 10.70 4.74
N SER A 9 -42.67 10.30 3.73
CA SER A 9 -41.84 11.19 2.90
C SER A 9 -42.44 11.46 1.51
N GLY A 10 -43.58 10.86 1.18
CA GLY A 10 -44.29 11.11 -0.09
C GLY A 10 -43.57 10.56 -1.33
N MET A 11 -42.55 9.72 -1.15
CA MET A 11 -41.82 9.09 -2.25
C MET A 11 -42.40 7.70 -2.53
N PRO A 12 -42.69 7.33 -3.80
CA PRO A 12 -43.15 6.00 -4.13
C PRO A 12 -42.05 4.97 -3.87
N THR A 13 -42.22 4.14 -2.85
CA THR A 13 -41.33 3.02 -2.55
C THR A 13 -41.53 1.91 -3.59
N PHE A 14 -40.58 1.82 -4.52
CA PHE A 14 -40.50 0.72 -5.47
C PHE A 14 -40.08 -0.54 -4.71
N VAL A 15 -41.05 -1.38 -4.36
CA VAL A 15 -40.78 -2.67 -3.74
C VAL A 15 -40.13 -3.56 -4.80
N ASN A 16 -38.81 -3.72 -4.70
CA ASN A 16 -38.05 -4.54 -5.63
C ASN A 16 -38.56 -5.99 -5.51
N PRO A 17 -39.04 -6.63 -6.59
CA PRO A 17 -39.51 -8.01 -6.52
C PRO A 17 -38.33 -8.88 -6.12
N MET A 18 -38.46 -9.58 -4.99
CA MET A 18 -37.49 -10.59 -4.54
C MET A 18 -37.23 -11.55 -5.70
N GLN A 19 -36.05 -11.41 -6.30
CA GLN A 19 -35.57 -12.27 -7.36
C GLN A 19 -35.25 -13.62 -6.71
N MET A 20 -36.15 -14.59 -6.86
CA MET A 20 -35.87 -15.97 -6.47
C MET A 20 -34.71 -16.47 -7.35
N ASN A 21 -33.53 -16.59 -6.75
CA ASN A 21 -32.41 -17.27 -7.38
C ASN A 21 -32.80 -18.75 -7.53
N PRO A 22 -32.83 -19.31 -8.75
CA PRO A 22 -32.96 -20.75 -8.92
C PRO A 22 -31.73 -21.39 -8.25
N MET A 23 -31.97 -22.34 -7.34
CA MET A 23 -30.89 -23.15 -6.77
C MET A 23 -30.17 -23.85 -7.92
N GLN A 24 -28.99 -23.32 -8.25
CA GLN A 24 -28.11 -23.86 -9.26
C GLN A 24 -27.55 -25.18 -8.72
N MET A 25 -28.11 -26.30 -9.16
CA MET A 25 -27.54 -27.62 -8.95
C MET A 25 -26.16 -27.65 -9.61
N ASN A 26 -25.10 -27.55 -8.82
CA ASN A 26 -23.75 -27.74 -9.33
C ASN A 26 -23.60 -29.18 -9.84
N PRO A 27 -23.20 -29.38 -11.11
CA PRO A 27 -22.91 -30.71 -11.60
C PRO A 27 -21.76 -31.31 -10.78
N MET A 28 -22.03 -32.48 -10.21
CA MET A 28 -21.09 -33.28 -9.43
C MET A 28 -19.86 -33.54 -10.32
N GLN A 29 -18.71 -32.95 -9.97
CA GLN A 29 -17.50 -33.10 -10.79
C GLN A 29 -17.00 -34.56 -10.72
N PRO A 30 -16.54 -35.13 -11.85
CA PRO A 30 -15.97 -36.46 -11.87
C PRO A 30 -14.71 -36.50 -11.00
N VAL A 31 -14.67 -37.46 -10.08
CA VAL A 31 -13.52 -37.74 -9.22
C VAL A 31 -12.33 -38.07 -10.11
N GLN A 32 -11.31 -37.20 -10.13
CA GLN A 32 -10.09 -37.47 -10.89
C GLN A 32 -9.33 -38.64 -10.26
N PRO A 33 -8.82 -39.60 -11.06
CA PRO A 33 -7.99 -40.67 -10.54
C PRO A 33 -6.73 -40.07 -9.91
N MET A 34 -6.41 -40.46 -8.68
CA MET A 34 -5.17 -40.09 -8.01
C MET A 34 -3.99 -40.55 -8.85
N GLN A 35 -3.32 -39.61 -9.51
CA GLN A 35 -2.09 -39.84 -10.24
C GLN A 35 -0.99 -40.10 -9.21
N MET A 36 -0.63 -41.38 -9.01
CA MET A 36 0.54 -41.72 -8.21
C MET A 36 1.79 -41.25 -8.94
N ASN A 37 2.40 -40.18 -8.44
CA ASN A 37 3.70 -39.74 -8.93
C ASN A 37 4.74 -40.84 -8.70
N PRO A 38 5.55 -41.20 -9.72
CA PRO A 38 6.64 -42.14 -9.53
C PRO A 38 7.61 -41.57 -8.49
N MET A 39 7.84 -42.35 -7.44
CA MET A 39 8.79 -42.06 -6.38
C MET A 39 10.17 -41.88 -7.02
N GLN A 40 10.72 -40.67 -6.97
CA GLN A 40 12.06 -40.44 -7.50
C GLN A 40 13.09 -41.23 -6.67
N PRO A 41 14.12 -41.82 -7.31
CA PRO A 41 15.18 -42.50 -6.59
C PRO A 41 15.90 -41.51 -5.67
N MET A 42 15.97 -41.84 -4.37
CA MET A 42 16.75 -41.09 -3.39
C MET A 42 18.20 -41.01 -3.88
N GLN A 43 18.69 -39.78 -4.08
CA GLN A 43 20.12 -39.59 -4.30
C GLN A 43 20.88 -39.91 -3.01
N PRO A 44 22.05 -40.59 -3.10
CA PRO A 44 22.87 -40.85 -1.94
C PRO A 44 23.35 -39.52 -1.35
N MET A 45 23.01 -39.26 -0.08
CA MET A 45 23.54 -38.12 0.65
C MET A 45 25.05 -38.25 0.76
N GLN A 46 25.77 -37.31 0.13
CA GLN A 46 27.21 -37.14 0.31
C GLN A 46 27.44 -36.63 1.74
N MET A 47 27.89 -37.51 2.63
CA MET A 47 28.27 -37.13 3.99
C MET A 47 29.56 -36.31 3.93
N ASN A 48 29.46 -35.01 4.21
CA ASN A 48 30.64 -34.19 4.48
C ASN A 48 31.36 -34.73 5.72
N PRO A 49 32.69 -34.88 5.70
CA PRO A 49 33.45 -35.31 6.87
C PRO A 49 33.27 -34.29 8.00
N MET A 50 32.72 -34.77 9.11
CA MET A 50 32.56 -34.01 10.35
C MET A 50 33.94 -33.55 10.82
N GLN A 51 34.12 -32.24 11.00
CA GLN A 51 35.34 -31.73 11.61
C GLN A 51 35.44 -32.18 13.08
N PRO A 52 36.65 -32.50 13.58
CA PRO A 52 36.84 -32.90 14.96
C PRO A 52 36.42 -31.77 15.92
N MET A 53 35.49 -32.07 16.83
CA MET A 53 35.11 -31.18 17.93
C MET A 53 36.35 -30.85 18.77
N GLN A 54 36.56 -29.56 19.04
CA GLN A 54 37.55 -29.14 20.01
C GLN A 54 37.13 -29.55 21.43
N PRO A 55 38.09 -29.94 22.30
CA PRO A 55 37.80 -30.32 23.67
C PRO A 55 37.22 -29.13 24.46
N MET A 56 36.04 -29.33 25.04
CA MET A 56 35.45 -28.40 26.00
C MET A 56 36.36 -28.24 27.21
N GLN A 57 36.62 -27.00 27.61
CA GLN A 57 37.33 -26.72 28.85
C GLN A 57 36.48 -27.13 30.06
N PRO A 58 37.09 -27.67 31.13
CA PRO A 58 36.37 -28.05 32.34
C PRO A 58 35.79 -26.81 33.03
N MET A 59 34.47 -26.80 33.22
CA MET A 59 33.80 -25.83 34.10
C MET A 59 34.32 -25.99 35.53
N GLN A 60 34.63 -24.86 36.17
CA GLN A 60 34.94 -24.85 37.59
C GLN A 60 33.70 -25.22 38.43
N PRO A 61 33.86 -25.98 39.53
CA PRO A 61 32.75 -26.34 40.38
C PRO A 61 32.18 -25.11 41.10
N MET A 62 30.86 -24.87 40.93
CA MET A 62 30.11 -23.94 41.76
C MET A 62 30.12 -24.43 43.21
N GLN A 63 30.38 -23.51 44.15
CA GLN A 63 30.30 -23.80 45.57
C GLN A 63 28.84 -24.04 46.01
N PRO A 64 28.60 -24.94 46.98
CA PRO A 64 27.24 -25.21 47.47
C PRO A 64 26.67 -24.01 48.22
N MET A 65 25.53 -23.50 47.76
CA MET A 65 24.68 -22.58 48.52
C MET A 65 24.13 -23.30 49.76
N GLN A 66 24.22 -22.64 50.91
CA GLN A 66 23.65 -23.13 52.16
C GLN A 66 22.11 -23.14 52.12
N PRO A 67 21.44 -24.14 52.72
CA PRO A 67 19.98 -24.20 52.79
C PRO A 67 19.43 -23.15 53.76
N MET A 68 18.55 -22.27 53.27
CA MET A 68 17.70 -21.43 54.11
C MET A 68 16.67 -22.30 54.84
N GLN A 69 16.62 -22.19 56.16
CA GLN A 69 15.63 -22.85 57.00
C GLN A 69 14.23 -22.25 56.79
N PRO A 70 13.17 -23.06 56.60
CA PRO A 70 11.80 -22.57 56.62
C PRO A 70 11.29 -22.41 58.06
N MET A 71 10.70 -21.25 58.37
CA MET A 71 9.94 -21.05 59.61
C MET A 71 8.57 -21.74 59.52
N PRO A 72 8.10 -22.42 60.59
CA PRO A 72 6.75 -22.95 60.68
C PRO A 72 5.81 -21.90 61.29
N MET A 73 4.83 -21.43 60.52
CA MET A 73 3.60 -20.88 61.11
C MET A 73 2.43 -21.75 60.68
N GLY A 74 1.98 -22.57 61.63
CA GLY A 74 0.76 -23.34 61.53
C GLY A 74 -0.45 -22.43 61.63
N MET A 75 -1.34 -22.55 60.64
CA MET A 75 -2.77 -22.29 60.83
C MET A 75 -3.53 -23.39 60.12
N SER A 76 -3.98 -24.35 60.92
CA SER A 76 -4.92 -25.40 60.55
C SER A 76 -6.32 -24.82 60.52
N VAL A 77 -6.96 -24.79 59.35
CA VAL A 77 -8.42 -24.82 59.25
C VAL A 77 -8.80 -25.90 58.26
N GLN A 78 -9.23 -27.04 58.82
CA GLN A 78 -9.98 -28.06 58.12
C GLN A 78 -11.33 -27.48 57.70
N TRP A 79 -11.63 -27.51 56.41
CA TRP A 79 -12.98 -27.79 55.96
C TRP A 79 -12.91 -28.71 54.74
N ALA A 80 -13.70 -29.77 54.82
CA ALA A 80 -13.73 -30.87 53.90
C ALA A 80 -14.75 -30.62 52.79
N ALA A 81 -14.41 -31.17 51.61
CA ALA A 81 -15.30 -31.74 50.62
C ALA A 81 -16.32 -30.84 49.90
N GLN A 82 -16.35 -31.04 48.57
CA GLN A 82 -17.36 -30.63 47.59
C GLN A 82 -17.25 -29.19 47.10
N THR A 83 -16.69 -29.02 45.91
CA THR A 83 -17.49 -28.71 44.71
C THR A 83 -16.67 -28.99 43.45
N ALA A 84 -17.42 -29.32 42.41
CA ALA A 84 -17.01 -29.75 41.08
C ALA A 84 -15.94 -28.87 40.42
N THR A 85 -15.06 -29.53 39.66
CA THR A 85 -14.70 -29.22 38.27
C THR A 85 -15.24 -27.89 37.72
N VAL A 86 -14.70 -26.77 38.18
CA VAL A 86 -14.80 -25.47 37.51
C VAL A 86 -13.63 -25.43 36.54
N GLY A 87 -13.94 -25.37 35.25
CA GLY A 87 -12.96 -25.30 34.18
C GLY A 87 -11.92 -24.23 34.49
N GLN A 88 -10.65 -24.64 34.38
CA GLN A 88 -9.56 -23.72 34.07
C GLN A 88 -9.94 -23.03 32.76
N SER A 89 -10.69 -21.94 32.89
CA SER A 89 -10.73 -20.86 31.92
C SER A 89 -9.28 -20.51 31.71
N ALA A 90 -8.73 -20.96 30.58
CA ALA A 90 -7.42 -20.60 30.10
C ALA A 90 -7.40 -19.07 30.14
N LYS A 91 -6.79 -18.54 31.21
CA LYS A 91 -6.56 -17.12 31.40
C LYS A 91 -5.92 -16.70 30.09
N PRO A 92 -6.57 -15.85 29.27
CA PRO A 92 -6.08 -15.56 27.94
C PRO A 92 -4.63 -15.16 28.12
N GLU A 93 -3.72 -15.93 27.51
CA GLU A 93 -2.30 -15.57 27.48
C GLU A 93 -2.29 -14.10 27.06
N LYS A 94 -1.92 -13.20 27.98
CA LYS A 94 -1.89 -11.77 27.71
C LYS A 94 -1.17 -11.63 26.39
N GLU A 95 -1.88 -11.10 25.38
CA GLU A 95 -1.32 -10.94 24.05
C GLU A 95 0.03 -10.25 24.20
N LYS A 96 1.07 -10.86 23.61
CA LYS A 96 2.43 -10.32 23.65
C LYS A 96 2.35 -8.86 23.25
N ALA A 97 2.90 -7.98 24.08
CA ALA A 97 2.88 -6.51 23.94
C ALA A 97 2.95 -6.05 22.48
N ASP A 98 2.34 -4.93 22.14
CA ASP A 98 2.33 -4.45 20.76
C ASP A 98 3.71 -4.45 20.08
N ARG A 99 3.71 -4.67 18.76
CA ARG A 99 4.94 -4.86 18.00
C ARG A 99 5.85 -3.63 18.06
N ASP A 100 5.30 -2.43 18.08
CA ASP A 100 6.09 -1.20 18.10
C ASP A 100 6.65 -0.89 19.49
N VAL A 101 5.92 -1.26 20.55
CA VAL A 101 6.41 -1.20 21.95
C VAL A 101 7.58 -2.16 22.15
N ARG A 102 7.47 -3.41 21.66
CA ARG A 102 8.57 -4.38 21.69
C ARG A 102 9.81 -3.89 20.93
N ARG A 103 9.62 -3.19 19.81
CA ARG A 103 10.72 -2.59 19.05
C ARG A 103 11.43 -1.49 19.82
N LEU A 104 10.66 -0.62 20.50
CA LEU A 104 11.20 0.43 21.36
C LEU A 104 12.09 -0.19 22.44
N GLY A 105 11.57 -1.23 23.11
CA GLY A 105 12.31 -1.93 24.16
C GLY A 105 13.57 -2.62 23.67
N SER A 106 13.49 -3.33 22.54
CA SER A 106 14.67 -3.96 21.93
C SER A 106 15.72 -2.94 21.48
N TYR A 107 15.32 -1.75 21.04
CA TYR A 107 16.24 -0.70 20.59
C TYR A 107 17.00 -0.07 21.76
N PHE A 108 16.32 0.20 22.87
CA PHE A 108 16.90 0.87 24.04
C PHE A 108 17.38 -0.09 25.16
N GLY A 109 17.19 -1.41 25.00
CA GLY A 109 17.54 -2.41 26.00
C GLY A 109 16.69 -2.32 27.27
N ILE A 110 15.38 -2.09 27.12
CA ILE A 110 14.42 -1.93 28.22
C ILE A 110 13.84 -3.29 28.60
N ASP A 111 13.65 -3.53 29.89
CA ASP A 111 13.12 -4.78 30.42
C ASP A 111 11.66 -5.01 30.02
N GLN A 112 11.30 -6.29 29.90
CA GLN A 112 9.98 -6.72 29.44
C GLN A 112 8.83 -6.25 30.35
N LEU A 113 9.05 -6.15 31.66
CA LEU A 113 8.03 -5.71 32.62
C LEU A 113 7.68 -4.23 32.41
N THR A 114 8.69 -3.39 32.21
CA THR A 114 8.50 -1.97 31.87
C THR A 114 7.75 -1.80 30.54
N LEU A 115 8.04 -2.64 29.54
CA LEU A 115 7.33 -2.60 28.25
C LEU A 115 5.88 -3.03 28.34
N GLU A 116 5.57 -4.04 29.16
CA GLU A 116 4.18 -4.46 29.41
C GLU A 116 3.38 -3.34 30.07
N ARG A 117 3.96 -2.66 31.07
CA ARG A 117 3.33 -1.48 31.68
C ARG A 117 3.18 -0.34 30.67
N LEU A 118 4.15 -0.10 29.80
CA LEU A 118 4.05 0.91 28.74
C LEU A 118 2.92 0.58 27.75
N ASP A 119 2.79 -0.68 27.34
CA ASP A 119 1.73 -1.11 26.42
C ASP A 119 0.34 -0.96 27.05
N GLU A 120 0.18 -1.32 28.33
CA GLU A 120 -1.07 -1.09 29.08
C GLU A 120 -1.43 0.41 29.16
N LEU A 121 -0.44 1.31 29.28
CA LEU A 121 -0.68 2.76 29.24
C LEU A 121 -1.03 3.28 27.85
N LEU A 122 -0.32 2.82 26.82
CA LEU A 122 -0.59 3.20 25.44
C LEU A 122 -1.96 2.68 24.96
N GLU A 123 -2.43 1.56 25.49
CA GLU A 123 -3.76 1.02 25.21
C GLU A 123 -4.89 1.88 25.79
N LYS A 124 -4.63 2.61 26.89
CA LYS A 124 -5.55 3.64 27.41
C LYS A 124 -5.56 4.90 26.52
N ARG A 125 -4.43 5.20 25.88
CA ARG A 125 -4.19 6.39 25.05
C ARG A 125 -4.21 6.08 23.54
N LYS A 126 -5.15 5.25 23.05
CA LYS A 126 -5.19 4.79 21.64
C LYS A 126 -5.11 5.90 20.61
N SER A 127 -5.72 7.05 20.89
CA SER A 127 -5.75 8.20 19.99
C SER A 127 -4.40 8.92 19.84
N THR A 128 -3.56 8.90 20.88
CA THR A 128 -2.23 9.54 20.87
C THR A 128 -1.08 8.55 20.79
N ARG A 129 -1.37 7.24 20.78
CA ARG A 129 -0.41 6.14 20.80
C ARG A 129 0.77 6.33 19.85
N GLU A 130 0.52 6.63 18.58
CA GLU A 130 1.59 6.78 17.57
C GLU A 130 2.48 8.00 17.86
N ARG A 131 1.87 9.11 18.28
CA ARG A 131 2.58 10.33 18.67
C ARG A 131 3.40 10.10 19.94
N ASP A 132 2.83 9.42 20.92
CA ASP A 132 3.49 9.15 22.18
C ASP A 132 4.72 8.24 21.97
N LEU A 133 4.59 7.17 21.19
CA LEU A 133 5.71 6.30 20.81
C LEU A 133 6.81 7.05 20.07
N ALA A 134 6.47 7.84 19.05
CA ALA A 134 7.46 8.62 18.31
C ALA A 134 8.19 9.62 19.22
N LYS A 135 7.49 10.24 20.19
CA LYS A 135 8.11 11.15 21.15
C LYS A 135 9.03 10.41 22.12
N LEU A 136 8.64 9.24 22.58
CA LEU A 136 9.50 8.40 23.43
C LEU A 136 10.80 8.04 22.71
N TYR A 137 10.77 7.68 21.42
CA TYR A 137 12.01 7.48 20.65
C TYR A 137 12.93 8.72 20.68
N GLU A 138 12.38 9.92 20.46
CA GLU A 138 13.17 11.17 20.49
C GLU A 138 13.78 11.44 21.88
N VAL A 139 12.99 11.29 22.95
CA VAL A 139 13.41 11.59 24.32
C VAL A 139 14.44 10.59 24.81
N LEU A 140 14.21 9.30 24.59
CA LEU A 140 15.06 8.21 25.07
C LEU A 140 16.40 8.15 24.33
N ASP A 141 16.47 8.56 23.06
CA ASP A 141 17.69 8.56 22.26
C ASP A 141 18.76 9.54 22.76
N SER A 142 18.35 10.59 23.50
CA SER A 142 19.27 11.53 24.15
C SER A 142 19.60 11.16 25.62
N ALA A 143 18.97 10.12 26.15
CA ALA A 143 19.01 9.81 27.57
C ALA A 143 20.25 9.00 27.95
N ARG A 144 20.89 9.36 29.08
CA ARG A 144 21.98 8.55 29.65
C ARG A 144 21.51 7.18 30.16
N SER A 145 20.25 7.08 30.60
CA SER A 145 19.62 5.85 31.06
C SER A 145 18.18 5.80 30.54
N PRO A 146 17.95 5.17 29.37
CA PRO A 146 16.63 5.19 28.72
C PRO A 146 15.56 4.48 29.56
N GLY A 147 15.87 3.35 30.21
CA GLY A 147 14.90 2.64 31.05
C GLY A 147 14.37 3.49 32.22
N ARG A 148 15.25 4.22 32.93
CA ARG A 148 14.84 5.11 34.03
C ARG A 148 14.04 6.30 33.52
N LEU A 149 14.45 6.90 32.41
CA LEU A 149 13.72 8.03 31.82
C LEU A 149 12.34 7.60 31.31
N LEU A 150 12.22 6.39 30.75
CA LEU A 150 10.94 5.86 30.30
C LEU A 150 9.94 5.76 31.46
N LEU A 151 10.36 5.27 32.62
CA LEU A 151 9.48 5.19 33.81
C LEU A 151 8.96 6.57 34.21
N ALA A 152 9.82 7.59 34.25
CA ALA A 152 9.39 8.97 34.52
C ALA A 152 8.42 9.50 33.45
N LYS A 153 8.62 9.15 32.16
CA LYS A 153 7.69 9.51 31.09
C LYS A 153 6.37 8.76 31.17
N MET A 154 6.36 7.54 31.64
CA MET A 154 5.14 6.78 31.90
C MET A 154 4.31 7.40 33.03
N GLU A 155 4.96 7.90 34.08
CA GLU A 155 4.29 8.68 35.14
C GLU A 155 3.67 9.97 34.57
N GLU A 156 4.41 10.74 33.75
CA GLU A 156 3.85 11.89 33.04
C GLU A 156 2.67 11.51 32.11
N MET A 157 2.69 10.32 31.51
CA MET A 157 1.59 9.82 30.67
C MET A 157 0.37 9.42 31.49
N GLU A 158 0.56 8.89 32.70
CA GLU A 158 -0.51 8.56 33.66
C GLU A 158 -1.20 9.82 34.20
N GLU A 159 -0.45 10.92 34.35
CA GLU A 159 -0.96 12.24 34.77
C GLU A 159 -1.51 13.10 33.63
N ASP A 160 -1.61 12.55 32.41
CA ASP A 160 -1.95 13.28 31.18
C ASP A 160 -1.05 14.50 30.86
N GLY A 161 0.07 14.65 31.58
CA GLY A 161 1.06 15.71 31.38
C GLY A 161 2.02 15.46 30.22
N PHE A 162 2.11 14.23 29.72
CA PHE A 162 2.95 13.89 28.58
C PHE A 162 2.37 14.45 27.28
N VAL A 163 2.84 15.65 26.92
CA VAL A 163 2.57 16.29 25.64
C VAL A 163 3.71 15.99 24.68
N ALA A 164 3.40 15.32 23.57
CA ALA A 164 4.33 15.04 22.49
C ALA A 164 4.69 16.32 21.70
N ASN A 165 5.42 17.25 22.34
CA ASN A 165 5.97 18.42 21.67
C ASN A 165 7.21 18.00 20.89
N PHE A 166 7.02 17.52 19.66
CA PHE A 166 8.12 17.20 18.76
C PHE A 166 8.93 18.46 18.43
N ARG A 167 10.26 18.33 18.39
CA ARG A 167 11.06 19.34 17.69
C ARG A 167 10.71 19.24 16.22
N ARG A 168 9.97 20.24 15.72
CA ARG A 168 9.63 20.37 14.30
C ARG A 168 10.92 20.34 13.49
N ASP A 169 11.03 19.35 12.64
CA ASP A 169 12.11 19.26 11.68
C ASP A 169 11.61 19.91 10.39
N GLU A 170 12.28 20.98 9.95
CA GLU A 170 11.83 21.73 8.77
C GLU A 170 11.79 20.87 7.52
N ASN A 171 12.69 19.90 7.36
CA ASN A 171 12.72 19.05 6.18
C ASN A 171 11.55 18.06 6.18
N ILE A 172 11.22 17.49 7.34
CA ILE A 172 10.05 16.62 7.50
C ILE A 172 8.75 17.40 7.28
N GLU A 173 8.61 18.60 7.86
CA GLU A 173 7.40 19.41 7.67
C GLU A 173 7.26 19.88 6.22
N ARG A 174 8.34 20.32 5.56
CA ARG A 174 8.31 20.67 4.13
C ARG A 174 7.88 19.48 3.27
N LEU A 175 8.39 18.28 3.56
CA LEU A 175 7.99 17.07 2.84
C LEU A 175 6.51 16.75 3.11
N ALA A 176 6.07 16.85 4.36
CA ALA A 176 4.72 16.56 4.76
C ALA A 176 3.70 17.55 4.17
N GLU A 177 4.02 18.84 4.14
CA GLU A 177 3.21 19.86 3.49
C GLU A 177 3.16 19.65 1.97
N ARG A 178 4.31 19.38 1.34
CA ARG A 178 4.42 19.16 -0.11
C ARG A 178 3.51 18.04 -0.61
N PHE A 179 3.39 16.96 0.16
CA PHE A 179 2.60 15.77 -0.21
C PHE A 179 1.32 15.60 0.60
N ALA A 180 0.92 16.62 1.39
CA ALA A 180 -0.24 16.58 2.28
C ALA A 180 -0.28 15.31 3.17
N LEU A 181 0.86 14.96 3.77
CA LEU A 181 1.01 13.76 4.59
C LEU A 181 0.20 13.89 5.89
N GLU A 182 -0.51 12.81 6.20
CA GLU A 182 -1.25 12.65 7.46
C GLU A 182 -0.31 12.55 8.66
N ASP A 183 -0.85 12.80 9.86
CA ASP A 183 -0.08 12.75 11.11
C ASP A 183 0.57 11.39 11.38
N SER A 184 -0.06 10.29 10.94
CA SER A 184 0.50 8.94 11.05
C SER A 184 1.80 8.80 10.26
N ALA A 185 1.84 9.36 9.04
CA ALA A 185 3.04 9.42 8.21
C ALA A 185 4.10 10.35 8.82
N LYS A 186 3.71 11.51 9.35
CA LYS A 186 4.63 12.41 10.07
C LYS A 186 5.30 11.71 11.26
N CYS A 187 4.53 10.98 12.06
CA CYS A 187 5.07 10.23 13.21
C CYS A 187 6.12 9.19 12.77
N ARG A 188 5.89 8.49 11.65
CA ARG A 188 6.86 7.56 11.10
C ARG A 188 8.12 8.26 10.57
N LEU A 189 8.00 9.43 9.97
CA LEU A 189 9.17 10.21 9.54
C LEU A 189 10.03 10.66 10.73
N VAL A 190 9.42 10.96 11.88
CA VAL A 190 10.17 11.23 13.12
C VAL A 190 10.93 9.97 13.59
N GLU A 191 10.31 8.79 13.52
CA GLU A 191 10.98 7.51 13.80
C GLU A 191 12.18 7.30 12.87
N LEU A 192 12.03 7.58 11.57
CA LEU A 192 13.12 7.52 10.59
C LEU A 192 14.28 8.44 10.98
N ARG A 193 13.99 9.70 11.34
CA ARG A 193 14.99 10.66 11.80
C ARG A 193 15.78 10.12 12.99
N VAL A 194 15.11 9.55 13.99
CA VAL A 194 15.81 9.04 15.18
C VAL A 194 16.73 7.87 14.81
N ARG A 195 16.26 6.94 13.98
CA ARG A 195 16.97 5.68 13.72
C ARG A 195 18.04 5.77 12.61
N ARG A 196 17.92 6.75 11.71
CA ARG A 196 18.82 6.92 10.55
C ARG A 196 19.31 8.36 10.40
N LYS A 197 19.69 9.02 11.50
CA LYS A 197 20.17 10.42 11.53
C LYS A 197 21.17 10.74 10.42
N ASN A 198 22.15 9.88 10.19
CA ASN A 198 23.24 10.12 9.23
C ASN A 198 22.80 10.04 7.76
N LEU A 199 21.70 9.35 7.48
CA LEU A 199 21.16 9.14 6.13
C LEU A 199 19.83 9.87 5.92
N LEU A 200 19.39 10.67 6.88
CA LEU A 200 18.06 11.26 6.89
C LEU A 200 17.78 12.10 5.64
N GLU A 201 18.70 12.97 5.24
CA GLU A 201 18.50 13.81 4.07
C GLU A 201 18.37 12.98 2.78
N GLN A 202 19.21 11.96 2.63
CA GLN A 202 19.18 11.04 1.49
C GLN A 202 17.88 10.22 1.48
N ASP A 203 17.46 9.71 2.64
CA ASP A 203 16.23 8.94 2.78
C ASP A 203 14.99 9.81 2.49
N LEU A 204 14.97 11.07 2.95
CA LEU A 204 13.87 12.02 2.66
C LEU A 204 13.83 12.41 1.18
N ALA A 205 14.98 12.64 0.54
CA ALA A 205 15.06 12.93 -0.88
C ALA A 205 14.51 11.77 -1.72
N ARG A 206 14.97 10.55 -1.46
CA ARG A 206 14.45 9.34 -2.12
C ARG A 206 12.98 9.12 -1.82
N LEU A 207 12.55 9.33 -0.57
CA LEU A 207 11.14 9.20 -0.23
C LEU A 207 10.29 10.18 -1.03
N ALA A 208 10.73 11.43 -1.20
CA ALA A 208 10.04 12.41 -2.04
C ALA A 208 9.85 11.91 -3.48
N GLU A 209 10.87 11.27 -4.07
CA GLU A 209 10.76 10.67 -5.41
C GLU A 209 9.68 9.58 -5.48
N HIS A 210 9.60 8.74 -4.46
CA HIS A 210 8.58 7.68 -4.37
C HIS A 210 7.17 8.24 -4.15
N LEU A 211 7.04 9.35 -3.42
CA LEU A 211 5.77 10.02 -3.15
C LEU A 211 5.20 10.75 -4.37
N GLU A 212 6.07 11.29 -5.25
CA GLU A 212 5.65 11.87 -6.54
C GLU A 212 4.94 10.85 -7.44
N LEU A 213 5.35 9.58 -7.34
CA LEU A 213 4.76 8.45 -8.07
C LEU A 213 3.78 7.67 -7.19
N SER A 214 3.05 8.31 -6.28
CA SER A 214 2.07 7.63 -5.41
C SER A 214 0.67 8.23 -5.52
N SER A 215 -0.35 7.37 -5.49
CA SER A 215 -1.75 7.77 -5.35
C SER A 215 -2.09 8.16 -3.91
N GLU A 216 -1.42 7.51 -2.95
CA GLU A 216 -1.67 7.62 -1.52
C GLU A 216 -0.33 7.88 -0.83
N PRO A 217 0.13 9.16 -0.81
CA PRO A 217 1.44 9.51 -0.33
C PRO A 217 1.62 9.17 1.15
N SER A 218 0.62 9.41 2.01
CA SER A 218 0.66 9.06 3.44
C SER A 218 0.92 7.56 3.67
N PHE A 219 0.13 6.69 3.03
CA PHE A 219 0.29 5.24 3.16
C PHE A 219 1.66 4.77 2.62
N THR A 220 2.09 5.35 1.50
CA THR A 220 3.38 5.03 0.88
C THR A 220 4.54 5.44 1.76
N ALA A 221 4.50 6.64 2.34
CA ALA A 221 5.49 7.14 3.29
C ALA A 221 5.61 6.17 4.48
N VAL A 222 4.50 5.81 5.12
CA VAL A 222 4.48 4.87 6.25
C VAL A 222 5.08 3.52 5.85
N SER A 223 4.67 2.97 4.71
CA SER A 223 5.15 1.66 4.22
C SER A 223 6.65 1.65 3.94
N LEU A 224 7.16 2.65 3.22
CA LEU A 224 8.57 2.75 2.85
C LEU A 224 9.45 3.02 4.06
N VAL A 225 9.08 3.98 4.91
CA VAL A 225 9.79 4.25 6.17
C VAL A 225 9.86 2.99 7.02
N LYS A 226 8.75 2.27 7.14
CA LYS A 226 8.68 1.01 7.89
C LYS A 226 9.63 -0.06 7.35
N LYS A 227 9.87 -0.13 6.03
CA LYS A 227 10.82 -1.07 5.42
C LYS A 227 12.27 -0.66 5.64
N VAL A 228 12.57 0.62 5.45
CA VAL A 228 13.91 1.22 5.66
C VAL A 228 14.35 1.10 7.11
N VAL A 229 13.47 1.46 8.05
CA VAL A 229 13.73 1.40 9.50
C VAL A 229 13.93 -0.04 10.00
N GLN A 230 13.31 -1.03 9.35
CA GLN A 230 13.49 -2.45 9.68
C GLN A 230 14.76 -3.07 9.10
N GLY A 231 15.54 -2.31 8.30
CA GLY A 231 16.67 -2.86 7.57
C GLY A 231 16.27 -3.86 6.47
N ARG A 232 14.98 -3.92 6.09
CA ARG A 232 14.53 -4.74 4.95
C ARG A 232 14.94 -4.13 3.61
N LEU A 233 15.07 -2.80 3.60
CA LEU A 233 15.67 -2.03 2.53
C LEU A 233 16.86 -1.31 3.14
N ALA A 234 18.08 -1.67 2.74
CA ALA A 234 19.27 -0.92 3.11
C ALA A 234 19.13 0.54 2.65
N GLU A 235 18.61 0.69 1.44
CA GLU A 235 18.39 1.94 0.73
C GLU A 235 17.14 1.84 -0.14
N LEU A 236 16.42 2.96 -0.31
CA LEU A 236 15.30 3.02 -1.25
C LEU A 236 15.86 2.95 -2.69
N PRO A 237 15.33 2.07 -3.56
CA PRO A 237 15.81 1.98 -4.93
C PRO A 237 15.58 3.31 -5.67
N PRO A 238 16.54 3.76 -6.49
CA PRO A 238 16.41 5.00 -7.24
C PRO A 238 15.29 4.86 -8.28
N LEU A 239 14.50 5.92 -8.45
CA LEU A 239 13.37 5.93 -9.39
C LEU A 239 13.65 6.66 -10.69
N GLU A 240 14.85 7.20 -10.88
CA GLU A 240 15.18 8.05 -12.03
C GLU A 240 14.93 7.37 -13.39
N GLU A 241 15.33 6.10 -13.54
CA GLU A 241 15.07 5.34 -14.77
C GLU A 241 13.58 5.07 -14.98
N ALA A 242 12.86 4.72 -13.92
CA ALA A 242 11.43 4.48 -13.94
C ALA A 242 10.64 5.77 -14.28
N LYS A 243 11.05 6.93 -13.73
CA LYS A 243 10.49 8.24 -14.06
C LYS A 243 10.73 8.59 -15.53
N THR A 244 11.96 8.38 -16.01
CA THR A 244 12.32 8.62 -17.41
C THR A 244 11.48 7.74 -18.33
N LEU A 245 11.29 6.47 -17.96
CA LEU A 245 10.44 5.54 -18.70
C LEU A 245 8.97 5.98 -18.69
N ALA A 246 8.43 6.35 -17.52
CA ALA A 246 7.06 6.84 -17.40
C ALA A 246 6.82 8.09 -18.27
N ALA A 247 7.73 9.06 -18.22
CA ALA A 247 7.66 10.26 -19.04
C ALA A 247 7.78 9.95 -20.54
N ALA A 248 8.70 9.08 -20.94
CA ALA A 248 8.93 8.72 -22.34
C ALA A 248 7.71 8.06 -23.00
N PHE A 249 6.95 7.26 -22.25
CA PHE A 249 5.79 6.52 -22.76
C PHE A 249 4.44 7.09 -22.34
N GLY A 250 4.42 8.24 -21.65
CA GLY A 250 3.17 8.84 -21.14
C GLY A 250 2.43 7.90 -20.19
N LEU A 251 3.17 7.21 -19.31
CA LEU A 251 2.55 6.43 -18.25
C LEU A 251 1.96 7.39 -17.22
N GLU A 252 0.69 7.20 -16.87
CA GLU A 252 -0.03 8.10 -15.97
C GLU A 252 -0.94 7.31 -15.02
N GLY A 253 -1.33 7.94 -13.92
CA GLY A 253 -2.27 7.38 -12.95
C GLY A 253 -1.82 6.02 -12.41
N SER A 254 -2.68 5.00 -12.53
CA SER A 254 -2.42 3.67 -11.99
C SER A 254 -1.16 3.01 -12.56
N ALA A 255 -0.77 3.32 -13.79
CA ALA A 255 0.45 2.77 -14.38
C ALA A 255 1.72 3.27 -13.66
N CYS A 256 1.79 4.55 -13.31
CA CYS A 256 2.93 5.09 -12.55
C CYS A 256 3.06 4.44 -11.17
N PHE A 257 1.94 4.30 -10.45
CA PHE A 257 1.93 3.69 -9.11
C PHE A 257 2.41 2.24 -9.16
N LYS A 258 1.96 1.51 -10.18
CA LYS A 258 2.38 0.12 -10.41
C LYS A 258 3.82 -0.01 -10.88
N LEU A 259 4.35 0.97 -11.62
CA LEU A 259 5.76 1.01 -11.99
C LEU A 259 6.66 1.20 -10.76
N ARG A 260 6.25 2.07 -9.82
CA ARG A 260 6.92 2.20 -8.53
C ARG A 260 6.88 0.88 -7.74
N ASP A 261 5.72 0.23 -7.63
CA ASP A 261 5.60 -1.07 -6.95
C ASP A 261 6.52 -2.13 -7.56
N LEU A 262 6.68 -2.10 -8.89
CA LEU A 262 7.59 -2.98 -9.60
C LEU A 262 9.05 -2.69 -9.23
N VAL A 263 9.46 -1.43 -9.23
CA VAL A 263 10.82 -1.00 -8.82
C VAL A 263 11.13 -1.45 -7.39
N GLU A 264 10.16 -1.31 -6.48
CA GLU A 264 10.33 -1.71 -5.09
C GLU A 264 10.51 -3.23 -4.93
N LYS A 265 9.75 -4.03 -5.67
CA LYS A 265 9.76 -5.50 -5.55
C LYS A 265 10.88 -6.17 -6.33
N ARG A 266 11.34 -5.56 -7.42
CA ARG A 266 12.37 -6.08 -8.33
C ARG A 266 13.65 -5.23 -8.23
N ALA A 267 14.07 -4.90 -7.01
CA ALA A 267 15.25 -4.07 -6.80
C ALA A 267 16.56 -4.76 -7.23
N GLU A 268 16.63 -6.10 -7.19
CA GLU A 268 17.83 -6.87 -7.51
C GLU A 268 18.12 -6.97 -9.01
N ASP A 269 17.08 -7.00 -9.85
CA ASP A 269 17.16 -7.17 -11.30
C ASP A 269 16.45 -6.04 -12.06
N LEU A 270 16.39 -4.87 -11.43
CA LEU A 270 15.66 -3.70 -11.89
C LEU A 270 16.05 -3.31 -13.32
N ASP A 271 17.35 -3.28 -13.64
CA ASP A 271 17.85 -2.83 -14.94
C ASP A 271 17.38 -3.75 -16.08
N VAL A 272 17.32 -5.07 -15.81
CA VAL A 272 16.89 -6.07 -16.80
C VAL A 272 15.39 -5.92 -17.07
N VAL A 273 14.60 -5.76 -16.01
CA VAL A 273 13.15 -5.51 -16.09
C VAL A 273 12.89 -4.17 -16.78
N LEU A 274 13.62 -3.12 -16.38
CA LEU A 274 13.74 -1.79 -16.99
C LEU A 274 13.79 -1.85 -18.52
N LYS A 275 14.85 -2.51 -18.98
CA LYS A 275 15.20 -2.66 -20.38
C LYS A 275 14.16 -3.47 -21.16
N GLN A 276 13.69 -4.58 -20.60
CA GLN A 276 12.68 -5.40 -21.27
C GLN A 276 11.33 -4.68 -21.35
N LEU A 277 10.93 -4.01 -20.27
CA LEU A 277 9.70 -3.23 -20.25
C LEU A 277 9.73 -2.11 -21.27
N LYS A 278 10.86 -1.41 -21.42
CA LYS A 278 11.06 -0.42 -22.49
C LYS A 278 10.80 -1.01 -23.88
N GLN A 279 11.36 -2.17 -24.20
CA GLN A 279 11.14 -2.84 -25.49
C GLN A 279 9.66 -3.17 -25.73
N VAL A 280 8.94 -3.59 -24.69
CA VAL A 280 7.50 -3.87 -24.76
C VAL A 280 6.70 -2.59 -25.02
N LEU A 281 7.04 -1.49 -24.36
CA LEU A 281 6.34 -0.21 -24.52
C LEU A 281 6.62 0.45 -25.88
N GLU A 282 7.80 0.25 -26.46
CA GLU A 282 8.14 0.73 -27.81
C GLU A 282 7.27 0.11 -28.90
N VAL A 283 6.85 -1.16 -28.74
CA VAL A 283 5.97 -1.84 -29.71
C VAL A 283 4.49 -1.65 -29.40
N ALA A 284 4.16 -1.17 -28.21
CA ALA A 284 2.80 -1.04 -27.72
C ALA A 284 2.09 0.16 -28.34
N ARG A 285 0.85 -0.07 -28.76
CA ARG A 285 -0.02 1.02 -29.24
C ARG A 285 -0.60 1.88 -28.11
N ASN A 286 -0.88 1.27 -26.97
CA ASN A 286 -1.35 1.94 -25.76
C ASN A 286 -0.44 1.52 -24.59
N PRO A 287 0.60 2.31 -24.28
CA PRO A 287 1.60 1.95 -23.29
C PRO A 287 0.99 1.64 -21.91
N ASN A 288 0.04 2.45 -21.44
CA ASN A 288 -0.63 2.24 -20.15
C ASN A 288 -1.33 0.87 -20.06
N ALA A 289 -2.15 0.54 -21.07
CA ALA A 289 -2.89 -0.72 -21.08
C ALA A 289 -1.96 -1.93 -21.24
N THR A 290 -0.95 -1.83 -22.10
CA THR A 290 0.02 -2.91 -22.30
C THR A 290 0.86 -3.12 -21.06
N PHE A 291 1.35 -2.04 -20.42
CA PHE A 291 2.09 -2.09 -19.17
C PHE A 291 1.33 -2.87 -18.10
N LEU A 292 0.07 -2.50 -17.85
CA LEU A 292 -0.75 -3.16 -16.83
C LEU A 292 -1.00 -4.65 -17.14
N LYS A 293 -1.09 -5.04 -18.42
CA LYS A 293 -1.23 -6.45 -18.81
C LYS A 293 0.01 -7.29 -18.51
N VAL A 294 1.20 -6.73 -18.72
CA VAL A 294 2.47 -7.46 -18.53
C VAL A 294 3.00 -7.36 -17.11
N LEU A 295 2.51 -6.40 -16.34
CA LEU A 295 2.97 -6.11 -14.99
C LEU A 295 2.92 -7.32 -14.07
N ASP A 296 1.83 -8.10 -14.09
CA ASP A 296 1.68 -9.24 -13.18
C ASP A 296 2.77 -10.31 -13.42
N THR A 297 3.19 -10.49 -14.67
CA THR A 297 4.32 -11.36 -15.03
C THR A 297 5.63 -10.87 -14.39
N TYR A 298 5.89 -9.56 -14.45
CA TYR A 298 7.06 -8.98 -13.81
C TYR A 298 6.98 -8.99 -12.27
N LEU A 299 5.80 -8.77 -11.69
CA LEU A 299 5.63 -8.83 -10.24
C LEU A 299 5.78 -10.26 -9.69
N ALA A 300 5.50 -11.28 -10.51
CA ALA A 300 5.69 -12.69 -10.18
C ALA A 300 7.15 -13.17 -10.27
N GLY A 301 8.11 -12.28 -10.59
CA GLY A 301 9.51 -12.65 -10.81
C GLY A 301 9.82 -13.12 -12.24
N GLY A 302 8.81 -13.22 -13.11
CA GLY A 302 9.00 -13.61 -14.51
C GLY A 302 9.65 -12.51 -15.36
N LEU A 303 10.21 -12.92 -16.48
CA LEU A 303 10.53 -12.08 -17.63
C LEU A 303 9.66 -12.52 -18.80
N LEU A 304 9.36 -11.61 -19.72
CA LEU A 304 8.61 -11.97 -20.92
C LEU A 304 9.51 -12.75 -21.88
N GLU A 305 8.99 -13.82 -22.44
CA GLU A 305 9.66 -14.49 -23.55
C GLU A 305 9.71 -13.57 -24.78
N PRO A 306 10.80 -13.59 -25.58
CA PRO A 306 10.89 -12.77 -26.80
C PRO A 306 9.70 -12.95 -27.74
N GLY A 307 9.15 -14.17 -27.81
CA GLY A 307 7.93 -14.48 -28.58
C GLY A 307 6.70 -13.71 -28.09
N ALA A 308 6.55 -13.46 -26.78
CA ALA A 308 5.44 -12.68 -26.24
C ALA A 308 5.50 -11.21 -26.69
N ILE A 309 6.71 -10.64 -26.83
CA ILE A 309 6.90 -9.28 -27.35
C ILE A 309 6.44 -9.19 -28.81
N GLU A 310 6.74 -10.21 -29.63
CA GLU A 310 6.25 -10.26 -31.01
C GLU A 310 4.72 -10.39 -31.09
N VAL A 311 4.10 -11.14 -30.17
CA VAL A 311 2.64 -11.23 -30.08
C VAL A 311 2.04 -9.85 -29.79
N ILE A 312 2.56 -9.10 -28.81
CA ILE A 312 2.10 -7.73 -28.50
C ILE A 312 2.26 -6.80 -29.71
N ARG A 313 3.36 -6.92 -30.46
CA ARG A 313 3.60 -6.16 -31.69
C ARG A 313 2.57 -6.51 -32.78
N LEU A 314 2.27 -7.78 -32.97
CA LEU A 314 1.28 -8.25 -33.94
C LEU A 314 -0.14 -7.79 -33.56
N GLU A 315 -0.53 -7.90 -32.28
CA GLU A 315 -1.80 -7.39 -31.77
C GLU A 315 -1.94 -5.88 -32.01
N SER A 316 -0.89 -5.11 -31.70
CA SER A 316 -0.86 -3.66 -31.92
C SER A 316 -1.04 -3.30 -33.40
N LYS A 317 -0.41 -4.06 -34.32
CA LYS A 317 -0.61 -3.93 -35.78
C LYS A 317 -2.03 -4.29 -36.20
N GLN A 318 -2.61 -5.36 -35.65
CA GLN A 318 -3.98 -5.78 -35.96
C GLN A 318 -5.01 -4.74 -35.50
N GLN A 319 -4.88 -4.22 -34.28
CA GLN A 319 -5.75 -3.15 -33.77
C GLN A 319 -5.67 -1.89 -34.65
N ALA A 320 -4.46 -1.49 -35.06
CA ALA A 320 -4.28 -0.34 -35.96
C ALA A 320 -4.99 -0.55 -37.31
N ARG A 321 -4.96 -1.77 -37.86
CA ARG A 321 -5.70 -2.12 -39.08
C ARG A 321 -7.21 -2.05 -38.87
N LEU A 322 -7.73 -2.57 -37.76
CA LEU A 322 -9.15 -2.54 -37.44
C LEU A 322 -9.66 -1.11 -37.27
N GLU A 323 -8.95 -0.25 -36.56
CA GLU A 323 -9.34 1.15 -36.40
C GLU A 323 -9.24 1.95 -37.70
N ALA A 324 -8.22 1.70 -38.52
CA ALA A 324 -8.12 2.29 -39.85
C ALA A 324 -9.31 1.88 -40.73
N ALA A 325 -9.75 0.61 -40.65
CA ALA A 325 -10.94 0.12 -41.34
C ALA A 325 -12.22 0.79 -40.81
N GLN A 326 -12.37 0.91 -39.49
CA GLN A 326 -13.52 1.59 -38.87
C GLN A 326 -13.58 3.07 -39.27
N MET A 327 -12.45 3.79 -39.27
CA MET A 327 -12.39 5.18 -39.72
C MET A 327 -12.75 5.33 -41.19
N LYS A 328 -12.30 4.42 -42.07
CA LYS A 328 -12.68 4.41 -43.49
C LYS A 328 -14.20 4.17 -43.64
N ALA A 329 -14.75 3.20 -42.91
CA ALA A 329 -16.19 2.93 -42.91
C ALA A 329 -17.01 4.13 -42.42
N GLN A 330 -16.58 4.82 -41.35
CA GLN A 330 -17.24 6.04 -40.87
C GLN A 330 -17.18 7.19 -41.90
N LYS A 331 -16.04 7.36 -42.58
CA LYS A 331 -15.90 8.35 -43.66
C LYS A 331 -16.84 8.02 -44.84
N GLN A 332 -16.97 6.76 -45.22
CA GLN A 332 -17.88 6.32 -46.29
C GLN A 332 -19.35 6.54 -45.91
N LYS A 333 -19.75 6.21 -44.67
CA LYS A 333 -21.09 6.52 -44.14
C LYS A 333 -21.41 8.02 -44.20
N LYS A 334 -20.46 8.88 -43.83
CA LYS A 334 -20.61 10.35 -43.94
C LYS A 334 -20.74 10.84 -45.38
N LYS A 335 -20.00 10.24 -46.34
CA LYS A 335 -20.12 10.57 -47.78
C LYS A 335 -21.48 10.16 -48.35
N ASN A 336 -21.96 8.97 -48.03
CA ASN A 336 -23.27 8.49 -48.50
C ASN A 336 -24.41 9.34 -47.95
N LYS A 337 -24.36 9.72 -46.67
CA LYS A 337 -25.36 10.61 -46.04
C LYS A 337 -25.44 11.98 -46.71
N LYS A 338 -24.31 12.54 -47.17
CA LYS A 338 -24.28 13.81 -47.92
C LYS A 338 -24.88 13.68 -49.32
N LYS A 339 -24.65 12.55 -50.00
CA LYS A 339 -25.22 12.28 -51.34
C LYS A 339 -26.74 12.09 -51.29
N SER A 340 -27.27 11.45 -50.26
CA SER A 340 -28.71 11.25 -50.10
C SER A 340 -29.47 12.53 -49.70
N SER A 341 -28.80 13.52 -49.08
CA SER A 341 -29.44 14.80 -48.73
C SER A 341 -29.49 15.82 -49.87
N SER A 342 -28.77 15.60 -50.96
CA SER A 342 -28.74 16.54 -52.11
C SER A 342 -29.72 16.17 -53.24
N SER A 343 -30.49 15.08 -53.11
CA SER A 343 -31.40 14.60 -54.17
C SER A 343 -32.90 14.81 -53.88
N SER A 344 -33.27 15.64 -52.89
CA SER A 344 -34.67 15.84 -52.49
C SER A 344 -35.17 17.29 -52.62
N ASP A 345 -34.51 18.15 -53.39
CA ASP A 345 -34.84 19.59 -53.48
C ASP A 345 -35.21 20.06 -54.90
N SER A 346 -35.85 19.19 -55.69
CA SER A 346 -36.30 19.51 -57.04
C SER A 346 -37.79 19.22 -57.26
N SER A 347 -38.67 19.78 -56.42
CA SER A 347 -40.07 20.03 -56.79
C SER A 347 -40.84 20.73 -55.66
N SER A 348 -40.80 22.07 -55.59
CA SER A 348 -41.91 22.85 -55.03
C SER A 348 -41.68 24.35 -55.27
N SER A 349 -42.32 24.83 -56.32
CA SER A 349 -42.66 26.23 -56.55
C SER A 349 -43.38 26.85 -55.35
N GLY A 350 -42.91 28.00 -54.84
CA GLY A 350 -43.67 28.69 -53.80
C GLY A 350 -43.06 29.99 -53.30
N LYS A 351 -43.33 31.09 -54.02
CA LYS A 351 -43.12 32.48 -53.62
C LYS A 351 -43.36 32.75 -52.11
N LYS A 352 -42.48 33.60 -51.55
CA LYS A 352 -42.64 34.50 -50.37
C LYS A 352 -41.80 34.11 -49.15
N LYS A 353 -40.72 34.87 -48.92
CA LYS A 353 -40.57 35.84 -47.80
C LYS A 353 -39.12 36.32 -47.71
N LYS A 354 -38.88 37.48 -48.31
CA LYS A 354 -37.85 38.44 -47.85
C LYS A 354 -38.26 38.90 -46.45
N ALA A 355 -37.38 38.74 -45.45
CA ALA A 355 -37.22 39.58 -44.25
C ALA A 355 -36.81 38.75 -43.02
N LYS A 356 -35.50 38.64 -42.76
CA LYS A 356 -34.85 38.66 -41.43
C LYS A 356 -33.39 38.20 -41.57
N LYS A 357 -32.53 39.09 -42.07
CA LYS A 357 -31.07 38.91 -42.08
C LYS A 357 -30.40 40.14 -41.49
N VAL A 358 -30.61 40.40 -40.21
CA VAL A 358 -29.77 41.31 -39.40
C VAL A 358 -29.86 40.83 -37.94
N LYS A 359 -28.73 40.86 -37.21
CA LYS A 359 -28.54 40.51 -35.78
C LYS A 359 -28.20 39.05 -35.43
N LYS A 360 -27.01 38.56 -35.86
CA LYS A 360 -26.23 37.60 -35.02
C LYS A 360 -24.73 37.55 -35.36
N LYS A 361 -24.11 38.71 -35.61
CA LYS A 361 -22.65 38.82 -35.89
C LYS A 361 -21.84 39.58 -34.83
N GLY A 362 -22.41 39.84 -33.65
CA GLY A 362 -21.82 40.78 -32.67
C GLY A 362 -21.36 40.23 -31.32
N LYS A 363 -21.46 38.93 -31.02
CA LYS A 363 -21.21 38.43 -29.65
C LYS A 363 -19.89 37.69 -29.40
N ASP A 364 -19.19 37.21 -30.43
CA ASP A 364 -18.00 36.37 -30.21
C ASP A 364 -16.65 37.11 -30.20
N LYS A 365 -16.62 38.43 -30.45
CA LYS A 365 -15.37 39.22 -30.36
C LYS A 365 -15.07 39.82 -28.99
N LYS A 366 -16.00 39.79 -28.01
CA LYS A 366 -15.78 40.37 -26.68
C LYS A 366 -15.11 39.41 -25.67
N ALA A 367 -15.28 38.09 -25.83
CA ALA A 367 -14.70 37.10 -24.91
C ALA A 367 -13.19 36.85 -25.11
N LYS A 368 -12.58 37.30 -26.22
CA LYS A 368 -11.15 37.08 -26.51
C LYS A 368 -10.23 38.20 -25.98
N LYS A 369 -10.77 39.31 -25.50
CA LYS A 369 -9.95 40.45 -24.99
C LYS A 369 -9.76 40.44 -23.47
N GLU A 370 -10.55 39.66 -22.72
CA GLU A 370 -10.51 39.67 -21.25
C GLU A 370 -9.59 38.59 -20.65
N LYS A 371 -9.11 37.64 -21.47
CA LYS A 371 -8.19 36.57 -21.02
C LYS A 371 -6.70 36.93 -21.13
N LYS A 372 -6.36 38.15 -21.58
CA LYS A 372 -4.97 38.59 -21.79
C LYS A 372 -4.44 39.58 -20.74
N ALA A 373 -5.23 39.86 -19.69
CA ALA A 373 -4.85 40.79 -18.62
C ALA A 373 -4.62 40.11 -17.26
N LYS A 374 -4.60 38.77 -17.20
CA LYS A 374 -4.41 38.01 -15.95
C LYS A 374 -3.07 37.28 -15.82
N ASP A 375 -2.19 37.37 -16.83
CA ASP A 375 -0.85 36.75 -16.81
C ASP A 375 0.28 37.78 -16.59
N SER A 376 -0.02 38.96 -16.02
CA SER A 376 0.98 40.02 -15.81
C SER A 376 0.87 40.73 -14.45
N SER A 377 0.58 39.98 -13.38
CA SER A 377 0.73 40.47 -11.99
C SER A 377 1.27 39.37 -11.10
#